data_AF-A0A7J9LNF9-F1
#
_entry.id   AF-A0A7J9LNF9-F1
#
_cell.length_a   1.000
_cell.length_b   1.000
_cell.length_c   1.000
_cell.angle_alpha   90.00
_cell.angle_beta   90.00
_cell.angle_gamma   90.00
#
_symmetry.space_group_name_H-M   'P 1'
#
loop_
_entity.id
_entity.type
_entity.pdbx_description
1 polymer ?
#
loop_
_entity_poly.entity_id
_entity_poly.type
_entity_poly.pdbx_seq_one_letter_code
_entity_poly.pdbx_strand_id
1 'polypeptide(L)'
;MKETMQKGIIDAHELTAKDRHLLARIDNSNLKPNIVVAKDGNGQFKTIGAALAAAPKKSNIRHMIYIKAGIYDEYITVDKQYTNIMMYGDGPRKTIVTGRKGVKNGGRITTWQTATFSAIGNGFIAKSMGFQNTAGPEKHEAVALRIQSDKSAFFNCRIDAYQDTLYNQANRQLFRNCVISGTIGFIFSDSPIVIQNSLIIVRRPMDNQFNIVTTQGKDFIDENTGTIIQNCKIVPEQKLFNDRFKIATFLGRPWKKFSTTIIMECILGDFIKPEGWILFEGPDKVNYEETLYYA
;
A
#
# COMPACT_ATOMS: atom_id res chain seq x y z
N MET A 1 18.71 -17.09 24.23
CA MET A 1 17.85 -17.28 23.03
C MET A 1 17.24 -15.93 22.60
N LYS A 2 18.07 -14.91 22.37
CA LYS A 2 17.59 -13.51 22.27
C LYS A 2 18.18 -12.71 21.09
N GLU A 3 18.72 -13.36 20.06
CA GLU A 3 19.50 -12.64 19.04
C GLU A 3 19.20 -12.97 17.56
N THR A 4 18.10 -13.66 17.24
CA THR A 4 17.86 -14.09 15.85
C THR A 4 16.55 -13.61 15.20
N MET A 5 15.81 -12.68 15.80
CA MET A 5 14.54 -12.18 15.24
C MET A 5 14.61 -10.81 14.52
N GLN A 6 15.79 -10.29 14.19
CA GLN A 6 15.92 -8.93 13.65
C GLN A 6 16.21 -8.82 12.15
N LYS A 7 16.26 -9.94 11.40
CA LYS A 7 16.64 -9.95 9.97
C LYS A 7 15.49 -9.75 8.97
N GLY A 8 14.25 -9.56 9.42
CA GLY A 8 13.05 -9.59 8.55
C GLY A 8 12.36 -8.25 8.31
N ILE A 9 12.66 -7.21 9.10
CA ILE A 9 11.89 -5.95 9.08
C ILE A 9 12.77 -4.87 8.46
N ILE A 10 12.27 -4.18 7.42
CA ILE A 10 12.90 -2.91 7.01
C ILE A 10 12.71 -1.93 8.16
N ASP A 11 13.77 -1.75 8.91
CA ASP A 11 14.02 -0.51 9.62
C ASP A 11 14.47 0.53 8.57
N ALA A 12 14.23 1.82 8.80
CA ALA A 12 14.88 2.91 8.05
C ALA A 12 16.41 2.69 7.92
N HIS A 13 17.02 1.96 8.85
CA HIS A 13 18.42 1.53 8.81
C HIS A 13 18.80 0.67 7.58
N GLU A 14 17.86 -0.10 6.99
CA GLU A 14 18.10 -0.91 5.78
C GLU A 14 18.10 -0.10 4.45
N LEU A 15 17.53 1.11 4.45
CA LEU A 15 17.69 2.07 3.36
C LEU A 15 19.11 2.65 3.38
N THR A 16 19.64 3.10 2.25
CA THR A 16 20.97 3.74 2.28
C THR A 16 20.90 5.06 3.06
N ALA A 17 22.02 5.52 3.64
CA ALA A 17 22.05 6.83 4.32
C ALA A 17 21.62 7.97 3.39
N LYS A 18 21.95 7.87 2.09
CA LYS A 18 21.50 8.81 1.06
C LYS A 18 19.98 8.80 0.91
N ASP A 19 19.37 7.61 0.86
CA ASP A 19 17.91 7.49 0.76
C ASP A 19 17.21 8.03 2.00
N ARG A 20 17.70 7.66 3.20
CA ARG A 20 17.16 8.23 4.45
C ARG A 20 17.17 9.75 4.44
N HIS A 21 18.26 10.35 3.96
CA HIS A 21 18.37 11.80 3.86
C HIS A 21 17.40 12.40 2.83
N LEU A 22 17.18 11.75 1.68
CA LEU A 22 16.18 12.16 0.68
C LEU A 22 14.75 12.12 1.22
N LEU A 23 14.46 11.11 2.05
CA LEU A 23 13.14 10.82 2.59
C LEU A 23 12.79 11.66 3.82
N ALA A 24 13.78 12.03 4.64
CA ALA A 24 13.61 12.90 5.80
C ALA A 24 13.21 14.35 5.42
N ARG A 25 13.47 14.77 4.18
CA ARG A 25 13.12 16.11 3.70
C ARG A 25 11.60 16.23 3.50
N ILE A 26 10.98 17.22 4.14
CA ILE A 26 9.55 17.54 3.91
C ILE A 26 9.37 18.22 2.56
N ASP A 27 10.30 19.11 2.19
CA ASP A 27 10.31 19.84 0.92
C ASP A 27 11.09 19.09 -0.17
N ASN A 28 10.49 18.99 -1.36
CA ASN A 28 11.06 18.38 -2.56
C ASN A 28 11.77 19.38 -3.49
N SER A 29 11.69 20.69 -3.23
CA SER A 29 12.19 21.78 -4.09
C SER A 29 13.67 21.65 -4.49
N ASN A 30 14.49 21.06 -3.61
CA ASN A 30 15.94 20.90 -3.80
C ASN A 30 16.36 19.49 -4.29
N LEU A 31 15.41 18.65 -4.72
CA LEU A 31 15.73 17.38 -5.38
C LEU A 31 16.04 17.64 -6.86
N LYS A 32 17.16 17.12 -7.37
CA LYS A 32 17.55 17.27 -8.78
C LYS A 32 17.04 16.08 -9.61
N PRO A 33 15.89 16.17 -10.31
CA PRO A 33 15.38 15.03 -11.07
C PRO A 33 16.30 14.65 -12.24
N ASN A 34 16.31 13.38 -12.60
CA ASN A 34 16.84 12.92 -13.88
C ASN A 34 15.82 13.17 -15.01
N ILE A 35 14.54 12.94 -14.71
CA ILE A 35 13.43 13.11 -15.65
C ILE A 35 12.29 13.88 -14.97
N VAL A 36 11.65 14.79 -15.71
CA VAL A 36 10.44 15.52 -15.32
C VAL A 36 9.27 15.10 -16.22
N VAL A 37 8.16 14.74 -15.59
CA VAL A 37 6.88 14.45 -16.21
C VAL A 37 5.92 15.59 -15.91
N ALA A 38 5.32 16.19 -16.93
CA ALA A 38 4.38 17.28 -16.77
C ALA A 38 3.31 17.25 -17.88
N LYS A 39 2.04 17.26 -17.48
CA LYS A 39 0.91 17.23 -18.44
C LYS A 39 0.79 18.51 -19.27
N ASP A 40 1.19 19.64 -18.69
CA ASP A 40 1.19 20.97 -19.31
C ASP A 40 2.27 21.14 -20.39
N GLY A 41 3.13 20.14 -20.59
CA GLY A 41 4.24 20.19 -21.54
C GLY A 41 5.53 20.81 -21.00
N ASN A 42 5.54 21.29 -19.74
CA ASN A 42 6.71 21.90 -19.11
C ASN A 42 7.65 20.85 -18.47
N GLY A 43 7.76 19.67 -19.08
CA GLY A 43 8.58 18.54 -18.65
C GLY A 43 9.07 17.75 -19.87
N GLN A 44 10.02 16.84 -19.67
CA GLN A 44 10.55 16.01 -20.76
C GLN A 44 9.52 15.01 -21.30
N PHE A 45 8.56 14.57 -20.47
CA PHE A 45 7.50 13.65 -20.87
C PHE A 45 6.13 14.12 -20.39
N LYS A 46 5.07 13.76 -21.12
CA LYS A 46 3.68 14.03 -20.73
C LYS A 46 3.06 12.92 -19.87
N THR A 47 3.61 11.70 -19.95
CA THR A 47 3.07 10.50 -19.30
C THR A 47 4.13 9.83 -18.43
N ILE A 48 3.69 9.15 -17.37
CA ILE A 48 4.59 8.42 -16.46
C ILE A 48 5.18 7.22 -17.19
N GLY A 49 4.39 6.53 -18.01
CA GLY A 49 4.85 5.37 -18.79
C GLY A 49 5.99 5.71 -19.74
N ALA A 50 5.95 6.87 -20.42
CA ALA A 50 7.01 7.28 -21.33
C ALA A 50 8.31 7.63 -20.59
N ALA A 51 8.20 8.32 -19.45
CA ALA A 51 9.36 8.61 -18.61
C ALA A 51 10.01 7.33 -18.05
N LEU A 52 9.20 6.37 -17.61
CA LEU A 52 9.69 5.08 -17.15
C LEU A 52 10.37 4.29 -18.29
N ALA A 53 9.80 4.31 -19.49
CA ALA A 53 10.40 3.64 -20.66
C ALA A 53 11.80 4.19 -21.00
N ALA A 54 12.04 5.49 -20.77
CA ALA A 54 13.32 6.14 -20.97
C ALA A 54 14.32 5.98 -19.80
N ALA A 55 13.87 5.45 -18.65
CA ALA A 55 14.74 5.25 -17.50
C ALA A 55 15.77 4.12 -17.74
N PRO A 56 16.98 4.22 -17.17
CA PRO A 56 17.98 3.17 -17.28
C PRO A 56 17.50 1.87 -16.62
N LYS A 57 17.78 0.76 -17.29
CA LYS A 57 17.45 -0.58 -16.81
C LYS A 57 18.59 -1.13 -15.94
N LYS A 58 18.25 -1.90 -14.90
CA LYS A 58 19.19 -2.56 -13.97
C LYS A 58 20.24 -1.61 -13.39
N SER A 59 19.85 -0.36 -13.14
CA SER A 59 20.74 0.66 -12.60
C SER A 59 21.04 0.38 -11.12
N ASN A 60 22.33 0.49 -10.76
CA ASN A 60 22.78 0.50 -9.36
C ASN A 60 22.71 1.92 -8.74
N ILE A 61 22.35 2.92 -9.55
CA ILE A 61 22.23 4.32 -9.15
C ILE A 61 20.74 4.72 -9.14
N ARG A 62 20.33 5.47 -8.11
CA ARG A 62 18.98 6.03 -7.97
C ARG A 62 18.63 6.86 -9.21
N HIS A 63 17.56 6.50 -9.90
CA HIS A 63 17.03 7.30 -11.00
C HIS A 63 15.75 8.00 -10.55
N MET A 64 15.79 9.33 -10.48
CA MET A 64 14.73 10.16 -9.93
C MET A 64 13.83 10.71 -11.04
N ILE A 65 12.55 10.33 -10.98
CA ILE A 65 11.49 10.78 -11.88
C ILE A 65 10.58 11.72 -11.08
N TYR A 66 10.61 13.00 -11.42
CA TYR A 66 9.72 14.01 -10.87
C TYR A 66 8.44 14.07 -11.69
N ILE A 67 7.29 13.97 -11.04
CA ILE A 67 5.98 13.96 -11.68
C ILE A 67 5.19 15.15 -11.12
N LYS A 68 5.04 16.19 -11.93
CA LYS A 68 4.33 17.41 -11.54
C LYS A 68 2.86 17.14 -11.22
N ALA A 69 2.20 18.11 -10.61
CA ALA A 69 0.78 18.07 -10.30
C ALA A 69 -0.06 17.72 -11.55
N GLY A 70 -1.01 16.80 -11.37
CA GLY A 70 -1.85 16.26 -12.41
C GLY A 70 -2.46 14.92 -12.01
N ILE A 71 -3.58 14.58 -12.66
CA ILE A 71 -4.23 13.26 -12.53
C ILE A 71 -3.86 12.40 -13.74
N TYR A 72 -2.95 11.45 -13.57
CA TYR A 72 -2.43 10.56 -14.60
C TYR A 72 -3.28 9.27 -14.66
N ASP A 73 -4.21 9.21 -15.62
CA ASP A 73 -5.05 8.03 -15.90
C ASP A 73 -4.23 7.01 -16.70
N GLU A 74 -3.35 6.29 -16.01
CA GLU A 74 -2.38 5.37 -16.58
C GLU A 74 -2.27 4.11 -15.69
N TYR A 75 -2.13 2.95 -16.33
CA TYR A 75 -1.73 1.71 -15.63
C TYR A 75 -0.22 1.55 -15.73
N ILE A 76 0.49 1.70 -14.61
CA ILE A 76 1.95 1.72 -14.59
C ILE A 76 2.50 0.44 -13.96
N THR A 77 3.47 -0.18 -14.63
CA THR A 77 4.25 -1.28 -14.06
C THR A 77 5.73 -0.92 -14.09
N VAL A 78 6.32 -0.68 -12.91
CA VAL A 78 7.77 -0.60 -12.73
C VAL A 78 8.26 -2.03 -12.57
N ASP A 79 8.48 -2.72 -13.71
CA ASP A 79 8.85 -4.13 -13.70
C ASP A 79 10.27 -4.39 -13.16
N LYS A 80 10.64 -5.67 -13.07
CA LYS A 80 11.92 -6.14 -12.48
C LYS A 80 13.18 -5.51 -13.12
N GLN A 81 13.09 -5.02 -14.36
CA GLN A 81 14.23 -4.41 -15.05
C GLN A 81 14.49 -2.97 -14.57
N TYR A 82 13.54 -2.32 -13.91
CA TYR A 82 13.65 -0.93 -13.45
C TYR A 82 14.02 -0.88 -11.96
N THR A 83 15.28 -1.16 -11.64
CA THR A 83 15.81 -1.10 -10.26
C THR A 83 16.15 0.32 -9.82
N ASN A 84 16.03 0.61 -8.53
CA ASN A 84 16.38 1.90 -7.92
C ASN A 84 15.67 3.13 -8.53
N ILE A 85 14.45 2.94 -9.04
CA ILE A 85 13.60 4.07 -9.44
C ILE A 85 13.06 4.77 -8.19
N MET A 86 13.18 6.10 -8.17
CA MET A 86 12.45 6.95 -7.24
C MET A 86 11.49 7.83 -8.01
N MET A 87 10.19 7.71 -7.73
CA MET A 87 9.18 8.63 -8.24
C MET A 87 8.75 9.59 -7.14
N TYR A 88 8.65 10.88 -7.45
CA TYR A 88 8.11 11.85 -6.51
C TYR A 88 7.26 12.92 -7.18
N GLY A 89 6.32 13.49 -6.44
CA GLY A 89 5.40 14.50 -6.96
C GLY A 89 5.24 15.74 -6.09
N ASP A 90 4.31 16.60 -6.50
CA ASP A 90 3.99 17.90 -5.89
C ASP A 90 3.11 17.78 -4.64
N GLY A 91 2.78 16.55 -4.24
CA GLY A 91 1.98 16.26 -3.07
C GLY A 91 0.97 15.15 -3.35
N PRO A 92 0.62 14.35 -2.32
CA PRO A 92 -0.19 13.14 -2.49
C PRO A 92 -1.64 13.38 -2.94
N ARG A 93 -2.10 14.64 -2.93
CA ARG A 93 -3.42 15.06 -3.47
C ARG A 93 -3.32 15.86 -4.77
N LYS A 94 -2.10 16.13 -5.25
CA LYS A 94 -1.85 16.96 -6.44
C LYS A 94 -1.32 16.12 -7.60
N THR A 95 -0.39 15.21 -7.32
CA THR A 95 0.14 14.25 -8.30
C THR A 95 -0.49 12.90 -8.03
N ILE A 96 -1.43 12.45 -8.88
CA ILE A 96 -2.23 11.24 -8.66
C ILE A 96 -2.12 10.34 -9.88
N VAL A 97 -1.77 9.06 -9.68
CA VAL A 97 -1.96 8.00 -10.67
C VAL A 97 -3.30 7.33 -10.40
N THR A 98 -4.17 7.23 -11.40
CA THR A 98 -5.54 6.72 -11.23
C THR A 98 -5.89 5.63 -12.24
N GLY A 99 -6.73 4.70 -11.81
CA GLY A 99 -7.29 3.61 -12.61
C GLY A 99 -8.69 3.25 -12.10
N ARG A 100 -9.32 2.25 -12.74
CA ARG A 100 -10.72 1.84 -12.46
C ARG A 100 -11.03 0.37 -12.76
N LYS A 101 -9.99 -0.47 -12.80
CA LYS A 101 -10.17 -1.93 -12.95
C LYS A 101 -10.62 -2.51 -11.61
N GLY A 102 -11.63 -3.38 -11.64
CA GLY A 102 -11.99 -4.27 -10.54
C GLY A 102 -12.39 -5.64 -11.08
N VAL A 103 -12.37 -6.68 -10.25
CA VAL A 103 -12.60 -8.08 -10.68
C VAL A 103 -13.97 -8.26 -11.36
N LYS A 104 -15.00 -7.54 -10.89
CA LYS A 104 -16.33 -7.57 -11.51
C LYS A 104 -16.45 -6.81 -12.84
N ASN A 105 -15.38 -6.19 -13.36
CA ASN A 105 -15.41 -5.59 -14.70
C ASN A 105 -15.34 -6.66 -15.80
N GLY A 106 -16.50 -7.22 -16.13
CA GLY A 106 -16.65 -8.18 -17.24
C GLY A 106 -16.06 -9.56 -16.98
N GLY A 107 -15.67 -9.88 -15.74
CA GLY A 107 -15.32 -11.23 -15.28
C GLY A 107 -14.02 -11.83 -15.87
N ARG A 108 -13.14 -11.01 -16.46
CA ARG A 108 -11.96 -11.47 -17.22
C ARG A 108 -10.62 -11.21 -16.54
N ILE A 109 -10.61 -10.52 -15.40
CA ILE A 109 -9.37 -10.12 -14.71
C ILE A 109 -9.41 -10.56 -13.25
N THR A 110 -8.24 -10.98 -12.76
CA THR A 110 -8.01 -11.35 -11.36
C THR A 110 -7.51 -10.14 -10.57
N THR A 111 -7.56 -10.21 -9.24
CA THR A 111 -7.18 -9.11 -8.32
C THR A 111 -5.84 -8.46 -8.70
N TRP A 112 -4.81 -9.25 -9.01
CA TRP A 112 -3.50 -8.70 -9.35
C TRP A 112 -3.48 -7.84 -10.63
N GLN A 113 -4.37 -8.14 -11.59
CA GLN A 113 -4.49 -7.43 -12.87
C GLN A 113 -5.27 -6.12 -12.73
N THR A 114 -5.91 -5.89 -11.58
CA THR A 114 -6.65 -4.65 -11.30
C THR A 114 -5.77 -3.49 -10.87
N ALA A 115 -4.53 -3.76 -10.48
CA ALA A 115 -3.60 -2.78 -9.94
C ALA A 115 -3.41 -1.59 -10.88
N THR A 116 -3.71 -0.39 -10.37
CA THR A 116 -3.43 0.87 -11.08
C THR A 116 -1.93 1.10 -11.21
N PHE A 117 -1.19 0.89 -10.12
CA PHE A 117 0.27 0.97 -10.10
C PHE A 117 0.88 -0.31 -9.53
N SER A 118 1.87 -0.88 -10.23
CA SER A 118 2.63 -2.05 -9.79
C SER A 118 4.13 -1.71 -9.66
N ALA A 119 4.68 -1.84 -8.45
CA ALA A 119 6.11 -1.68 -8.16
C ALA A 119 6.77 -3.05 -7.94
N ILE A 120 7.57 -3.50 -8.92
CA ILE A 120 8.19 -4.84 -8.90
C ILE A 120 9.72 -4.73 -8.89
N GLY A 121 10.31 -3.75 -9.58
CA GLY A 121 11.76 -3.51 -9.58
C GLY A 121 12.28 -3.10 -8.20
N ASN A 122 13.31 -3.82 -7.71
CA ASN A 122 13.85 -3.65 -6.35
C ASN A 122 14.37 -2.22 -6.09
N GLY A 123 14.26 -1.78 -4.84
CA GLY A 123 14.68 -0.46 -4.38
C GLY A 123 13.75 0.67 -4.82
N PHE A 124 12.52 0.36 -5.25
CA PHE A 124 11.54 1.37 -5.64
C PHE A 124 11.18 2.29 -4.46
N ILE A 125 11.20 3.60 -4.72
CA ILE A 125 10.74 4.61 -3.77
C ILE A 125 9.65 5.48 -4.40
N ALA A 126 8.58 5.72 -3.66
CA ALA A 126 7.61 6.77 -3.99
C ALA A 126 7.56 7.83 -2.88
N LYS A 127 7.46 9.10 -3.27
CA LYS A 127 7.32 10.21 -2.33
C LYS A 127 6.31 11.26 -2.79
N SER A 128 5.42 11.72 -1.91
CA SER A 128 4.51 12.84 -2.22
C SER A 128 3.61 12.59 -3.44
N MET A 129 3.09 11.37 -3.57
CA MET A 129 2.22 10.94 -4.68
C MET A 129 0.96 10.23 -4.20
N GLY A 130 -0.10 10.34 -4.99
CA GLY A 130 -1.35 9.60 -4.83
C GLY A 130 -1.43 8.41 -5.79
N PHE A 131 -1.93 7.29 -5.31
CA PHE A 131 -2.26 6.08 -6.08
C PHE A 131 -3.72 5.75 -5.82
N GLN A 132 -4.53 5.66 -6.87
CA GLN A 132 -5.97 5.55 -6.72
C GLN A 132 -6.57 4.50 -7.64
N ASN A 133 -7.49 3.69 -7.11
CA ASN A 133 -8.42 2.94 -7.92
C ASN A 133 -9.85 3.42 -7.65
N THR A 134 -10.51 3.88 -8.71
CA THR A 134 -11.83 4.52 -8.70
C THR A 134 -12.95 3.57 -9.08
N ALA A 135 -12.69 2.25 -9.14
CA ALA A 135 -13.67 1.25 -9.56
C ALA A 135 -14.96 1.28 -8.72
N GLY A 136 -14.86 1.56 -7.42
CA GLY A 136 -15.99 1.57 -6.48
C GLY A 136 -16.19 0.22 -5.77
N PRO A 137 -16.93 0.20 -4.65
CA PRO A 137 -17.14 -1.01 -3.85
C PRO A 137 -17.96 -2.08 -4.59
N GLU A 138 -18.78 -1.70 -5.57
CA GLU A 138 -19.58 -2.61 -6.40
C GLU A 138 -18.73 -3.48 -7.35
N LYS A 139 -17.46 -3.08 -7.57
CA LYS A 139 -16.53 -3.80 -8.43
C LYS A 139 -15.68 -4.84 -7.72
N HIS A 140 -15.93 -5.02 -6.42
CA HIS A 140 -15.17 -5.91 -5.53
C HIS A 140 -13.68 -5.56 -5.55
N GLU A 141 -12.79 -6.56 -5.63
CA GLU A 141 -11.34 -6.38 -5.54
C GLU A 141 -10.83 -5.41 -6.63
N ALA A 142 -10.23 -4.29 -6.21
CA ALA A 142 -9.79 -3.22 -7.10
C ALA A 142 -8.56 -2.50 -6.53
N VAL A 143 -7.37 -2.99 -6.93
CA VAL A 143 -6.09 -2.57 -6.34
C VAL A 143 -5.66 -1.19 -6.83
N ALA A 144 -5.31 -0.30 -5.91
CA ALA A 144 -4.65 0.97 -6.23
C ALA A 144 -3.15 0.79 -6.41
N LEU A 145 -2.51 0.11 -5.45
CA LEU A 145 -1.07 -0.08 -5.42
C LEU A 145 -0.72 -1.54 -5.12
N ARG A 146 0.09 -2.15 -5.99
CA ARG A 146 0.63 -3.51 -5.85
C ARG A 146 2.14 -3.48 -5.74
N ILE A 147 2.71 -4.20 -4.78
CA ILE A 147 4.15 -4.15 -4.50
C ILE A 147 4.75 -5.56 -4.38
N GLN A 148 5.81 -5.77 -5.15
CA GLN A 148 6.73 -6.90 -5.04
C GLN A 148 8.19 -6.45 -4.92
N SER A 149 8.47 -5.14 -4.97
CA SER A 149 9.83 -4.61 -4.86
C SER A 149 10.39 -4.85 -3.47
N ASP A 150 11.53 -5.54 -3.39
CA ASP A 150 12.31 -5.60 -2.14
C ASP A 150 12.95 -4.25 -1.82
N LYS A 151 13.13 -3.96 -0.53
CA LYS A 151 13.67 -2.69 -0.03
C LYS A 151 12.92 -1.48 -0.59
N SER A 152 11.60 -1.61 -0.75
CA SER A 152 10.77 -0.51 -1.25
C SER A 152 10.30 0.39 -0.12
N ALA A 153 10.07 1.67 -0.44
CA ALA A 153 9.62 2.62 0.56
C ALA A 153 8.69 3.72 -0.01
N PHE A 154 7.71 4.11 0.80
CA PHE A 154 6.65 5.06 0.44
C PHE A 154 6.55 6.14 1.52
N PHE A 155 6.73 7.40 1.13
CA PHE A 155 6.77 8.53 2.06
C PHE A 155 5.82 9.64 1.66
N ASN A 156 4.95 10.08 2.59
CA ASN A 156 3.96 11.12 2.29
C ASN A 156 3.12 10.76 1.05
N CYS A 157 2.78 9.47 0.91
CA CYS A 157 1.96 8.96 -0.18
C CYS A 157 0.50 8.79 0.26
N ARG A 158 -0.41 8.77 -0.71
CA ARG A 158 -1.82 8.47 -0.48
C ARG A 158 -2.26 7.32 -1.36
N ILE A 159 -2.90 6.31 -0.78
CA ILE A 159 -3.34 5.11 -1.46
C ILE A 159 -4.83 4.95 -1.17
N ASP A 160 -5.67 5.13 -2.20
CA ASP A 160 -7.13 5.18 -2.06
C ASP A 160 -7.82 4.19 -3.00
N ALA A 161 -8.59 3.26 -2.45
CA ALA A 161 -9.59 2.49 -3.19
C ALA A 161 -10.74 2.07 -2.24
N TYR A 162 -11.33 0.91 -2.48
CA TYR A 162 -12.33 0.27 -1.61
C TYR A 162 -11.78 -1.08 -1.15
N GLN A 163 -12.23 -2.19 -1.74
CA GLN A 163 -11.73 -3.53 -1.44
C GLN A 163 -10.36 -3.74 -2.09
N ASP A 164 -9.43 -4.37 -1.35
CA ASP A 164 -8.09 -4.73 -1.80
C ASP A 164 -7.21 -3.54 -2.24
N THR A 165 -7.29 -2.42 -1.51
CA THR A 165 -6.62 -1.15 -1.88
C THR A 165 -5.09 -1.28 -2.05
N LEU A 166 -4.41 -1.82 -1.04
CA LEU A 166 -2.96 -2.00 -1.00
C LEU A 166 -2.63 -3.50 -1.01
N TYR A 167 -2.09 -3.95 -2.15
CA TYR A 167 -1.63 -5.31 -2.34
C TYR A 167 -0.13 -5.40 -2.05
N ASN A 168 0.23 -5.56 -0.77
CA ASN A 168 1.60 -5.74 -0.31
C ASN A 168 2.05 -7.19 -0.54
N GLN A 169 2.25 -7.54 -1.81
CA GLN A 169 2.31 -8.93 -2.25
C GLN A 169 3.53 -9.70 -1.77
N ALA A 170 4.73 -9.10 -1.81
CA ALA A 170 5.96 -9.81 -1.47
C ALA A 170 7.11 -8.87 -1.10
N ASN A 171 8.15 -9.43 -0.49
CA ASN A 171 9.39 -8.77 -0.11
C ASN A 171 9.20 -7.61 0.87
N ARG A 172 10.29 -6.99 1.30
CA ARG A 172 10.24 -6.02 2.40
C ARG A 172 9.78 -4.64 1.92
N GLN A 173 8.87 -4.03 2.69
CA GLN A 173 8.22 -2.75 2.34
C GLN A 173 8.08 -1.82 3.56
N LEU A 174 8.35 -0.52 3.38
CA LEU A 174 8.14 0.51 4.41
C LEU A 174 7.19 1.61 3.92
N PHE A 175 6.16 1.93 4.71
CA PHE A 175 5.28 3.07 4.51
C PHE A 175 5.40 4.03 5.69
N ARG A 176 5.65 5.32 5.43
CA ARG A 176 5.77 6.32 6.49
C ARG A 176 5.08 7.62 6.13
N ASN A 177 4.33 8.17 7.09
CA ASN A 177 3.55 9.41 6.90
C ASN A 177 2.56 9.29 5.72
N CYS A 178 2.02 8.11 5.49
CA CYS A 178 1.12 7.84 4.38
C CYS A 178 -0.34 7.97 4.82
N VAL A 179 -1.23 8.07 3.83
CA VAL A 179 -2.68 7.89 4.02
C VAL A 179 -3.12 6.68 3.22
N ILE A 180 -3.76 5.71 3.87
CA ILE A 180 -4.28 4.50 3.21
C ILE A 180 -5.77 4.42 3.49
N SER A 181 -6.61 4.26 2.46
CA SER A 181 -8.06 4.20 2.64
C SER A 181 -8.74 3.10 1.83
N GLY A 182 -9.66 2.38 2.48
CA GLY A 182 -10.41 1.28 1.85
C GLY A 182 -11.48 0.69 2.76
N THR A 183 -12.03 -0.46 2.38
CA THR A 183 -13.16 -1.13 3.05
C THR A 183 -12.81 -2.54 3.54
N ILE A 184 -12.76 -3.50 2.62
CA ILE A 184 -12.56 -4.92 2.89
C ILE A 184 -11.14 -5.31 2.51
N GLY A 185 -10.38 -5.88 3.46
CA GLY A 185 -9.04 -6.42 3.23
C GLY A 185 -8.12 -5.40 2.56
N PHE A 186 -8.24 -4.13 2.92
CA PHE A 186 -7.66 -3.08 2.08
C PHE A 186 -6.15 -2.90 2.28
N ILE A 187 -5.57 -3.59 3.26
CA ILE A 187 -4.14 -3.88 3.38
C ILE A 187 -4.00 -5.41 3.43
N PHE A 188 -3.46 -6.04 2.39
CA PHE A 188 -3.52 -7.51 2.28
C PHE A 188 -2.33 -8.15 1.56
N SER A 189 -2.22 -9.47 1.80
CA SER A 189 -1.20 -10.40 1.31
C SER A 189 -0.06 -10.64 2.29
N ASP A 190 1.12 -11.00 1.77
CA ASP A 190 2.13 -11.80 2.45
C ASP A 190 3.51 -11.20 2.21
N SER A 191 3.73 -10.06 2.85
CA SER A 191 5.01 -9.35 2.84
C SER A 191 5.41 -8.98 4.25
N PRO A 192 6.70 -8.93 4.59
CA PRO A 192 7.16 -8.12 5.71
C PRO A 192 6.96 -6.63 5.41
N ILE A 193 5.90 -6.04 5.96
CA ILE A 193 5.54 -4.63 5.79
C ILE A 193 5.47 -3.91 7.13
N VAL A 194 6.02 -2.70 7.17
CA VAL A 194 5.83 -1.75 8.27
C VAL A 194 5.11 -0.51 7.76
N ILE A 195 4.00 -0.16 8.40
CA ILE A 195 3.26 1.08 8.19
C ILE A 195 3.40 1.91 9.46
N GLN A 196 4.07 3.05 9.37
CA GLN A 196 4.44 3.86 10.53
C GLN A 196 3.97 5.31 10.38
N ASN A 197 3.56 5.94 11.49
CA ASN A 197 3.19 7.37 11.53
C ASN A 197 2.15 7.75 10.47
N SER A 198 1.23 6.85 10.15
CA SER A 198 0.33 6.98 9.01
C SER A 198 -1.13 7.11 9.45
N LEU A 199 -1.96 7.61 8.55
CA LEU A 199 -3.41 7.70 8.74
C LEU A 199 -4.08 6.58 7.93
N ILE A 200 -4.80 5.72 8.62
CA ILE A 200 -5.58 4.63 8.03
C ILE A 200 -7.05 5.05 8.12
N ILE A 201 -7.69 5.18 6.96
CA ILE A 201 -9.07 5.67 6.85
C ILE A 201 -9.96 4.52 6.40
N VAL A 202 -10.85 4.08 7.28
CA VAL A 202 -11.86 3.08 6.96
C VAL A 202 -13.04 3.76 6.27
N ARG A 203 -13.32 3.33 5.04
CA ARG A 203 -14.36 3.90 4.20
C ARG A 203 -15.70 3.23 4.45
N ARG A 204 -16.79 3.87 4.01
CA ARG A 204 -18.11 3.25 4.06
C ARG A 204 -18.21 2.18 2.95
N PRO A 205 -18.48 0.91 3.29
CA PRO A 205 -18.71 -0.14 2.32
C PRO A 205 -20.16 -0.09 1.82
N MET A 206 -20.58 -1.12 1.07
CA MET A 206 -22.00 -1.32 0.75
C MET A 206 -22.79 -1.76 2.00
N ASP A 207 -24.12 -1.59 2.00
CA ASP A 207 -24.97 -1.80 3.20
C ASP A 207 -24.94 -3.22 3.76
N ASN A 208 -24.62 -4.23 2.93
CA ASN A 208 -24.54 -5.64 3.31
C ASN A 208 -23.09 -6.13 3.47
N GLN A 209 -22.16 -5.23 3.73
CA GLN A 209 -20.74 -5.52 3.92
C GLN A 209 -20.27 -5.04 5.30
N PHE A 210 -19.10 -5.53 5.69
CA PHE A 210 -18.35 -5.08 6.85
C PHE A 210 -16.95 -4.65 6.39
N ASN A 211 -16.22 -3.95 7.26
CA ASN A 211 -14.87 -3.52 6.97
C ASN A 211 -13.83 -4.40 7.65
N ILE A 212 -12.70 -4.56 6.97
CA ILE A 212 -11.53 -5.33 7.42
C ILE A 212 -10.29 -4.52 7.06
N VAL A 213 -9.54 -4.08 8.08
CA VAL A 213 -8.31 -3.30 7.84
C VAL A 213 -7.23 -4.17 7.22
N THR A 214 -6.89 -5.31 7.85
CA THR A 214 -5.85 -6.22 7.35
C THR A 214 -6.39 -7.59 6.93
N THR A 215 -5.81 -8.18 5.90
CA THR A 215 -6.06 -9.57 5.50
C THR A 215 -4.72 -10.23 5.14
N GLN A 216 -3.96 -10.58 6.16
CA GLN A 216 -2.58 -11.05 6.03
C GLN A 216 -2.56 -12.55 5.64
N GLY A 217 -1.76 -12.91 4.64
CA GLY A 217 -1.73 -14.21 3.96
C GLY A 217 -0.51 -15.13 4.17
N LYS A 218 0.18 -15.07 5.31
CA LYS A 218 1.28 -15.98 5.67
C LYS A 218 0.75 -17.40 5.82
N ASP A 219 1.28 -18.33 5.02
CA ASP A 219 0.77 -19.70 4.90
C ASP A 219 1.72 -20.75 5.46
N PHE A 220 3.00 -20.40 5.67
CA PHE A 220 3.98 -21.29 6.28
C PHE A 220 4.65 -20.65 7.50
N ILE A 221 4.95 -21.45 8.52
CA ILE A 221 5.47 -20.96 9.80
C ILE A 221 6.85 -20.28 9.68
N ASP A 222 7.67 -20.75 8.75
CA ASP A 222 9.04 -20.32 8.47
C ASP A 222 9.14 -19.09 7.56
N GLU A 223 8.02 -18.59 7.05
CA GLU A 223 7.97 -17.31 6.33
C GLU A 223 8.27 -16.14 7.28
N ASN A 224 9.26 -15.32 6.95
CA ASN A 224 9.56 -14.09 7.71
C ASN A 224 8.70 -12.91 7.23
N THR A 225 7.39 -13.11 7.13
CA THR A 225 6.41 -12.15 6.64
C THR A 225 5.45 -11.73 7.77
N GLY A 226 4.80 -10.59 7.62
CA GLY A 226 3.91 -10.04 8.63
C GLY A 226 3.56 -8.58 8.37
N THR A 227 2.38 -8.15 8.82
CA THR A 227 1.95 -6.76 8.73
C THR A 227 2.12 -6.07 10.07
N ILE A 228 2.94 -5.02 10.13
CA ILE A 228 3.13 -4.19 11.32
C ILE A 228 2.54 -2.80 11.05
N ILE A 229 1.61 -2.37 11.91
CA ILE A 229 1.04 -1.02 11.92
C ILE A 229 1.45 -0.37 13.23
N GLN A 230 2.31 0.65 13.16
CA GLN A 230 2.89 1.29 14.34
C GLN A 230 2.61 2.80 14.36
N ASN A 231 2.24 3.33 15.52
CA ASN A 231 2.05 4.77 15.73
C ASN A 231 1.15 5.41 14.65
N CYS A 232 0.10 4.70 14.26
CA CYS A 232 -0.86 5.14 13.26
C CYS A 232 -2.17 5.57 13.92
N LYS A 233 -3.03 6.24 13.14
CA LYS A 233 -4.42 6.51 13.53
C LYS A 233 -5.35 5.72 12.61
N ILE A 234 -6.26 4.92 13.17
CA ILE A 234 -7.29 4.20 12.41
C ILE A 234 -8.62 4.90 12.67
N VAL A 235 -9.17 5.55 11.65
CA VAL A 235 -10.33 6.44 11.76
C VAL A 235 -11.39 6.13 10.71
N PRO A 236 -12.68 6.41 10.97
CA PRO A 236 -13.71 6.30 9.94
C PRO A 236 -13.64 7.51 8.99
N GLU A 237 -13.99 7.32 7.72
CA GLU A 237 -14.28 8.46 6.84
C GLU A 237 -15.62 9.11 7.24
N GLN A 238 -15.84 10.36 6.81
CA GLN A 238 -17.05 11.11 7.13
C GLN A 238 -18.34 10.37 6.72
N LYS A 239 -18.32 9.67 5.59
CA LYS A 239 -19.48 8.90 5.10
C LYS A 239 -19.78 7.67 5.96
N LEU A 240 -18.77 7.07 6.59
CA LEU A 240 -18.97 5.95 7.51
C LEU A 240 -19.47 6.44 8.87
N PHE A 241 -19.18 7.69 9.26
CA PHE A 241 -19.39 8.17 10.63
C PHE A 241 -20.80 7.92 11.18
N ASN A 242 -21.85 8.14 10.40
CA ASN A 242 -23.24 7.94 10.85
C ASN A 242 -23.64 6.45 10.95
N ASP A 243 -22.97 5.58 10.19
CA ASP A 243 -23.24 4.15 10.14
C ASP A 243 -22.19 3.33 10.90
N ARG A 244 -21.22 3.98 11.55
CA ARG A 244 -20.00 3.34 12.10
C ARG A 244 -20.26 2.31 13.21
N PHE A 245 -21.42 2.39 13.86
CA PHE A 245 -21.87 1.40 14.85
C PHE A 245 -22.85 0.36 14.28
N LYS A 246 -23.34 0.57 13.06
CA LYS A 246 -24.22 -0.38 12.34
C LYS A 246 -23.41 -1.30 11.44
N ILE A 247 -22.38 -0.74 10.78
CA ILE A 247 -21.46 -1.46 9.90
C ILE A 247 -20.26 -1.89 10.72
N ALA A 248 -20.11 -3.19 10.94
CA ALA A 248 -19.00 -3.73 11.69
C ALA A 248 -17.65 -3.41 11.02
N THR A 249 -16.65 -3.05 11.82
CA THR A 249 -15.26 -2.92 11.38
C THR A 249 -14.35 -3.72 12.31
N PHE A 250 -13.47 -4.53 11.72
CA PHE A 250 -12.43 -5.27 12.44
C PHE A 250 -11.04 -4.84 11.96
N LEU A 251 -10.07 -4.99 12.86
CA LEU A 251 -8.64 -4.76 12.60
C LEU A 251 -8.09 -5.74 11.57
N GLY A 252 -8.61 -6.96 11.52
CA GLY A 252 -8.22 -7.91 10.48
C GLY A 252 -8.93 -9.25 10.54
N ARG A 253 -8.57 -10.09 9.57
CA ARG A 253 -8.94 -11.50 9.50
C ARG A 253 -7.80 -12.32 8.87
N PRO A 254 -7.67 -13.62 9.20
CA PRO A 254 -6.58 -14.44 8.68
C PRO A 254 -6.88 -14.97 7.28
N TRP A 255 -6.19 -14.48 6.24
CA TRP A 255 -6.38 -15.08 4.91
C TRP A 255 -5.81 -16.50 4.84
N LYS A 256 -4.72 -16.75 5.58
CA LYS A 256 -3.95 -18.00 5.58
C LYS A 256 -3.56 -18.41 7.00
N LYS A 257 -3.09 -19.65 7.13
CA LYS A 257 -2.98 -20.36 8.41
C LYS A 257 -2.12 -19.66 9.46
N PHE A 258 -1.01 -19.03 9.07
CA PHE A 258 -0.07 -18.39 10.00
C PHE A 258 -0.15 -16.86 9.93
N SER A 259 -1.33 -16.33 9.62
CA SER A 259 -1.57 -14.89 9.52
C SER A 259 -1.03 -14.16 10.76
N THR A 260 -0.15 -13.20 10.51
CA THR A 260 0.63 -12.45 11.51
C THR A 260 0.44 -10.95 11.27
N THR A 261 -0.24 -10.27 12.19
CA THR A 261 -0.48 -8.82 12.14
C THR A 261 -0.24 -8.21 13.53
N ILE A 262 0.52 -7.13 13.60
CA ILE A 262 0.78 -6.41 14.85
C ILE A 262 0.29 -4.97 14.68
N ILE A 263 -0.54 -4.48 15.60
CA ILE A 263 -1.04 -3.11 15.65
C ILE A 263 -0.66 -2.51 16.99
N MET A 264 0.41 -1.72 17.01
CA MET A 264 0.99 -1.19 18.24
C MET A 264 1.08 0.34 18.24
N GLU A 265 0.95 0.94 19.42
CA GLU A 265 1.04 2.40 19.63
C GLU A 265 0.02 3.19 18.77
N CYS A 266 -1.06 2.56 18.33
CA CYS A 266 -2.04 3.17 17.45
C CYS A 266 -3.19 3.79 18.23
N ILE A 267 -3.77 4.86 17.67
CA ILE A 267 -5.07 5.38 18.11
C ILE A 267 -6.15 4.72 17.27
N LEU A 268 -7.04 3.97 17.92
CA LEU A 268 -8.17 3.30 17.29
C LEU A 268 -9.45 4.13 17.48
N GLY A 269 -10.22 4.33 16.41
CA GLY A 269 -11.53 4.97 16.51
C GLY A 269 -12.56 4.09 17.24
N ASP A 270 -13.61 4.75 17.76
CA ASP A 270 -14.70 4.16 18.56
C ASP A 270 -15.52 3.06 17.84
N PHE A 271 -15.41 3.01 16.52
CA PHE A 271 -16.14 2.12 15.63
C PHE A 271 -15.49 0.74 15.42
N ILE A 272 -14.26 0.55 15.91
CA ILE A 272 -13.63 -0.78 15.89
C ILE A 272 -14.37 -1.67 16.88
N LYS A 273 -14.79 -2.84 16.40
CA LYS A 273 -15.48 -3.83 17.21
C LYS A 273 -14.60 -4.27 18.40
N PRO A 274 -15.13 -4.39 19.63
CA PRO A 274 -14.35 -4.81 20.81
C PRO A 274 -13.62 -6.16 20.65
N GLU A 275 -14.18 -7.04 19.83
CA GLU A 275 -13.59 -8.33 19.44
C GLU A 275 -12.24 -8.14 18.73
N GLY A 276 -12.02 -6.98 18.10
CA GLY A 276 -10.80 -6.59 17.39
C GLY A 276 -10.66 -7.29 16.04
N TRP A 277 -10.78 -8.61 16.02
CA TRP A 277 -10.51 -9.48 14.88
C TRP A 277 -11.72 -10.37 14.58
N ILE A 278 -11.79 -10.90 13.36
CA ILE A 278 -12.82 -11.87 12.97
C ILE A 278 -12.19 -13.07 12.28
N LEU A 279 -12.79 -14.24 12.44
CA LEU A 279 -12.38 -15.45 11.74
C LEU A 279 -12.58 -15.30 10.23
N PHE A 280 -11.78 -16.04 9.46
CA PHE A 280 -11.98 -16.15 8.04
C PHE A 280 -12.89 -17.34 7.73
N GLU A 281 -14.11 -17.05 7.27
CA GLU A 281 -15.03 -18.06 6.77
C GLU A 281 -14.66 -18.42 5.31
N GLY A 282 -13.54 -19.13 5.14
CA GLY A 282 -13.21 -19.75 3.87
C GLY A 282 -14.16 -20.89 3.51
N PRO A 283 -14.18 -21.36 2.25
CA PRO A 283 -15.03 -22.49 1.84
C PRO A 283 -14.79 -23.75 2.69
N ASP A 284 -13.57 -23.92 3.18
CA ASP A 284 -13.17 -25.07 4.01
C ASP A 284 -13.49 -24.89 5.51
N LYS A 285 -14.00 -23.71 5.93
CA LYS A 285 -14.32 -23.35 7.32
C LYS A 285 -13.21 -23.69 8.33
N VAL A 286 -11.96 -23.63 7.91
CA VAL A 286 -10.82 -24.00 8.74
C VAL A 286 -10.57 -22.90 9.76
N ASN A 287 -10.59 -23.27 11.04
CA ASN A 287 -10.17 -22.40 12.12
C ASN A 287 -8.63 -22.34 12.16
N TYR A 288 -8.08 -21.13 12.19
CA TYR A 288 -6.63 -20.88 12.26
C TYR A 288 -6.17 -20.33 13.62
N GLU A 289 -7.06 -20.18 14.60
CA GLU A 289 -6.81 -19.51 15.89
C GLU A 289 -5.53 -19.98 16.60
N GLU A 290 -5.20 -21.26 16.55
CA GLU A 290 -4.01 -21.83 17.21
C GLU A 290 -2.68 -21.40 16.58
N THR A 291 -2.71 -20.88 15.35
CA THR A 291 -1.51 -20.54 14.57
C THR A 291 -1.38 -19.05 14.22
N LEU A 292 -2.35 -18.22 14.62
CA LEU A 292 -2.32 -16.78 14.38
C LEU A 292 -1.37 -16.07 15.34
N TYR A 293 -0.81 -14.94 14.88
CA TYR A 293 -0.12 -14.01 15.76
C TYR A 293 -0.67 -12.60 15.56
N TYR A 294 -1.63 -12.22 16.42
CA TYR A 294 -2.25 -10.90 16.47
C TYR A 294 -1.95 -10.22 17.80
N ALA A 295 -1.40 -9.00 17.75
CA ALA A 295 -0.94 -8.25 18.92
C ALA A 295 -1.13 -6.74 18.73
#